data_AF-A0A654U0K8-F1
#
_entry.id   AF-A0A654U0K8-F1
#
_cell.length_a   1.000
_cell.length_b   1.000
_cell.length_c   1.000
_cell.angle_alpha   90.00
_cell.angle_beta   90.00
_cell.angle_gamma   90.00
#
_symmetry.space_group_name_H-M   'P 1'
#
loop_
_entity.id
_entity.type
_entity.pdbx_description
1 polymer ?
#
loop_
_entity_poly.entity_id
_entity_poly.type
_entity_poly.pdbx_seq_one_letter_code
_entity_poly.pdbx_strand_id
1 'polypeptide(L)' 'MAATGQLDPEYQSPFIHTQHYQVGDIILWDNRVLMHRAKHGSAAGTLTTYRLTMLDGLKTPGYAA' A
#
# COMPACT_ATOMS: atom_id res chain seq x y z
N MET A 1 3.15 -14.85 -0.82
CA MET A 1 1.98 -13.99 -1.16
C MET A 1 0.71 -14.46 -0.45
N ALA A 2 0.35 -15.75 -0.49
CA ALA A 2 -0.82 -16.26 0.25
C ALA A 2 -0.71 -16.02 1.77
N ALA A 3 0.43 -16.36 2.38
CA ALA A 3 0.67 -16.20 3.81
C ALA A 3 0.58 -14.74 4.31
N THR A 4 0.76 -13.75 3.43
CA THR A 4 0.72 -12.32 3.75
C THR A 4 -0.62 -11.68 3.40
N GLY A 5 -1.62 -12.46 2.98
CA GLY A 5 -2.93 -11.94 2.55
C GLY A 5 -2.93 -11.26 1.18
N GLN A 6 -1.80 -11.17 0.47
CA GLN A 6 -1.73 -10.43 -0.81
C GLN A 6 -2.63 -11.01 -1.92
N LEU A 7 -3.02 -12.27 -1.80
CA LEU A 7 -3.91 -12.95 -2.75
C LEU A 7 -5.36 -13.04 -2.25
N ASP A 8 -5.68 -12.48 -1.08
CA ASP A 8 -7.02 -12.51 -0.50
C ASP A 8 -7.95 -11.53 -1.26
N PRO A 9 -8.95 -12.02 -2.01
CA PRO A 9 -9.86 -11.15 -2.76
C PRO A 9 -10.91 -10.47 -1.88
N GLU A 10 -11.18 -11.03 -0.69
CA GLU A 10 -12.21 -10.57 0.25
C GLU A 10 -11.66 -9.61 1.31
N TYR A 11 -10.34 -9.42 1.34
CA TYR A 11 -9.65 -8.48 2.25
C TYR A 11 -9.89 -8.79 3.75
N GLN A 12 -10.02 -10.07 4.10
CA GLN A 12 -10.34 -10.54 5.47
C GLN A 12 -9.11 -10.98 6.26
N SER A 13 -7.97 -11.18 5.60
CA SER A 13 -6.71 -11.51 6.27
C SER A 13 -6.39 -10.49 7.37
N PRO A 14 -5.95 -10.93 8.57
CA PRO A 14 -5.56 -10.02 9.65
C PRO A 14 -4.34 -9.15 9.32
N PHE A 15 -3.65 -9.44 8.21
CA PHE A 15 -2.52 -8.66 7.71
C PHE A 15 -2.93 -7.56 6.73
N ILE A 16 -4.22 -7.37 6.46
CA ILE A 16 -4.73 -6.34 5.55
C ILE A 16 -5.39 -5.23 6.36
N HIS A 17 -4.92 -4.00 6.14
CA HIS A 17 -5.61 -2.78 6.58
C HIS A 17 -6.30 -2.13 5.36
N THR A 18 -7.63 -2.05 5.38
CA THR A 18 -8.40 -1.39 4.31
C THR A 18 -8.58 0.08 4.62
N GLN A 19 -7.87 0.94 3.90
CA GLN A 19 -7.97 2.39 4.06
C GLN A 19 -9.11 2.99 3.22
N HIS A 20 -9.98 3.74 3.87
CA HIS A 20 -10.97 4.61 3.22
C HIS A 20 -10.45 6.05 3.25
N TYR A 21 -10.40 6.71 2.10
CA TYR A 21 -9.84 8.05 1.96
C TYR A 21 -10.92 9.12 1.90
N GLN A 22 -10.65 10.25 2.53
CA GLN A 22 -11.40 11.50 2.42
C GLN A 22 -10.49 12.62 1.91
N VAL A 23 -11.10 13.70 1.43
CA VAL A 23 -10.35 14.88 0.97
C VAL A 23 -9.58 15.45 2.16
N GLY A 24 -8.26 15.58 1.99
CA GLY A 24 -7.35 16.08 3.02
C GLY A 24 -6.57 14.99 3.76
N ASP A 25 -6.92 13.72 3.58
CA ASP A 25 -6.19 12.62 4.22
C ASP A 25 -4.76 12.50 3.68
N ILE A 26 -3.84 12.24 4.61
CA ILE A 26 -2.43 11.94 4.32
C ILE A 26 -2.10 10.59 4.94
N ILE A 27 -1.65 9.65 4.12
CA ILE A 27 -1.22 8.33 4.56
C ILE A 27 0.28 8.18 4.31
N LEU A 28 1.00 7.75 5.35
CA LEU A 28 2.40 7.38 5.28
C LEU A 28 2.50 5.86 5.50
N TRP A 29 3.37 5.21 4.75
CA TRP A 29 3.67 3.80 4.93
C TRP A 29 5.18 3.55 4.79
N ASP A 30 5.68 2.57 5.55
CA ASP A 30 7.06 2.13 5.44
C ASP A 30 7.21 1.09 4.31
N ASN A 31 7.76 1.52 3.18
CA ASN A 31 8.00 0.68 2.00
C ASN A 31 8.90 -0.54 2.28
N ARG A 32 9.67 -0.55 3.37
CA ARG A 32 10.60 -1.64 3.67
C ARG A 32 9.91 -2.89 4.20
N VAL A 33 8.72 -2.72 4.78
CA VAL A 33 8.00 -3.81 5.47
C VAL A 33 6.52 -3.93 5.08
N LEU A 34 5.98 -2.95 4.35
CA LEU A 34 4.59 -2.95 3.90
C LEU A 34 4.49 -3.10 2.38
N MET A 35 3.40 -3.71 1.96
CA MET A 35 2.95 -3.77 0.57
C MET A 35 1.61 -3.06 0.47
N HIS A 36 1.36 -2.33 -0.61
CA HIS A 36 0.10 -1.65 -0.84
C HIS A 36 -0.51 -2.02 -2.20
N ARG A 37 -1.84 -1.95 -2.27
CA ARG A 37 -2.62 -2.15 -3.49
C ARG A 37 -3.79 -1.18 -3.51
N ALA A 38 -3.95 -0.45 -4.62
CA ALA A 38 -5.15 0.33 -4.84
C ALA A 38 -6.30 -0.58 -5.30
N LYS A 39 -7.42 -0.58 -4.57
CA LYS A 39 -8.67 -1.21 -5.01
C LYS A 39 -9.34 -0.30 -6.03
N HIS A 40 -9.62 -0.80 -7.23
CA HIS A 40 -10.37 -0.04 -8.22
C HIS A 40 -11.80 0.18 -7.71
N GLY A 41 -12.21 1.44 -7.61
CA GLY A 41 -13.56 1.81 -7.18
C GLY A 41 -14.59 1.52 -8.27
N SER A 42 -15.82 1.25 -7.88
CA SER A 42 -16.97 1.14 -8.80
C SER A 42 -17.73 2.46 -8.98
N ALA A 43 -17.40 3.48 -8.18
CA ALA A 43 -18.03 4.79 -8.25
C ALA A 43 -17.52 5.60 -9.45
N ALA A 44 -18.44 6.27 -10.15
CA ALA A 44 -18.09 7.21 -11.21
C ALA A 44 -17.42 8.46 -10.63
N GLY A 45 -16.38 8.95 -11.29
CA GLY A 45 -15.63 10.14 -10.89
C GLY A 45 -14.13 9.96 -11.03
N THR A 46 -13.38 11.02 -10.74
CA THR A 46 -11.92 11.02 -10.76
C THR A 46 -11.38 11.11 -9.34
N LEU A 47 -10.47 10.20 -9.00
CA LEU A 47 -9.67 10.30 -7.79
C LEU A 47 -8.29 10.85 -8.15
N THR A 48 -7.91 11.97 -7.54
CA THR A 48 -6.56 12.55 -7.68
C THR A 48 -5.82 12.44 -6.36
N THR A 49 -4.59 11.91 -6.42
CA THR A 49 -3.70 11.80 -5.25
C THR A 49 -2.33 12.36 -5.62
N TYR A 50 -1.60 12.82 -4.60
CA TYR A 50 -0.21 13.28 -4.73
C TYR A 50 0.66 12.39 -3.86
N ARG A 51 1.79 11.92 -4.40
CA ARG A 51 2.73 11.05 -3.68
C ARG A 51 4.12 11.64 -3.68
N LEU A 52 4.65 11.85 -2.48
CA LEU A 52 6.07 12.08 -2.26
C LEU A 52 6.70 10.76 -1.80
N THR A 53 7.81 10.38 -2.42
CA THR A 53 8.58 9.20 -2.02
C THR A 53 9.91 9.65 -1.44
N MET A 54 10.22 9.19 -0.24
CA MET A 54 11.49 9.47 0.42
C MET A 54 12.52 8.39 0.12
N LEU A 55 13.78 8.80 0.00
CA LEU A 55 14.94 7.90 -0.01
C LEU A 55 15.46 7.76 1.42
N ASP A 56 15.65 6.54 1.89
CA ASP A 56 16.17 6.26 3.24
C ASP A 56 17.70 6.16 3.30
N GLY A 57 18.38 6.11 2.14
CA GLY A 57 19.83 6.02 2.01
C GLY A 57 20.41 4.65 2.37
N LEU A 58 19.56 3.63 2.62
CA LEU A 58 20.00 2.29 2.98
C LEU A 58 20.21 1.42 1.75
N LYS A 59 21.15 0.47 1.83
CA LYS A 59 21.25 -0.59 0.83
C LYS A 59 20.12 -1.58 1.04
N THR A 60 19.45 -1.97 -0.05
CA THR A 60 18.43 -3.01 -0.01
C THR A 60 19.03 -4.32 0.51
N PRO A 61 18.54 -4.87 1.64
CA PRO A 61 19.01 -6.15 2.16
C PRO A 61 18.73 -7.28 1.17
N GLY A 62 19.61 -8.27 1.07
CA GLY A 62 19.36 -9.50 0.32
C GLY A 62 19.68 -9.46 -1.19
N TYR A 63 20.26 -8.38 -1.71
CA TYR A 63 21.00 -8.48 -2.97
C TYR A 63 22.32 -9.22 -2.70
N ALA A 64 22.65 -10.22 -3.53
CA ALA A 64 23.94 -10.88 -3.48
C ALA A 64 25.06 -9.84 -3.67
N ALA A 65 26.10 -9.94 -2.84
CA ALA A 65 27.32 -9.15 -2.99
C ALA A 65 28.08 -9.54 -4.26
#